data_AF-E4QS66-F1
#
_entry.id   AF-E4QS66-F1
#
_cell.length_a   1.000
_cell.length_b   1.000
_cell.length_c   1.000
_cell.angle_alpha   90.00
_cell.angle_beta   90.00
_cell.angle_gamma   90.00
#
_symmetry.space_group_name_H-M   'P 1'
#
loop_
_entity.id
_entity.type
_entity.pdbx_description
1 polymer ?
#
loop_
_entity_poly.entity_id
_entity_poly.type
_entity_poly.pdbx_seq_one_letter_code
_entity_poly.pdbx_strand_id
1 'polypeptide(L)'
;MYQFLLNQSDEQAEKIMLWLSFLDLKVINELIFKHKNDKKQRILQYNLAQQVVFDIHGDKGLEIAKKITKILFEKLDYTEITFNDKLELKKIIPYFKVSFFNANQIIDIGIFKSKRELNEFISHKALEINGSKISNIGDITEELKDKSNLFLLRKGKKYFFIIELI
;
A
#
# COMPACT_ATOMS: atom_id res chain seq x y z
N MET A 1 0.16 -8.34 2.92
CA MET A 1 -0.87 -9.26 3.45
C MET A 1 -2.05 -8.52 4.07
N TYR A 2 -1.86 -7.70 5.10
CA TYR A 2 -2.93 -6.97 5.80
C TYR A 2 -3.88 -6.22 4.86
N GLN A 3 -3.34 -5.34 4.00
CA GLN A 3 -4.15 -4.59 3.02
C GLN A 3 -4.85 -5.47 1.98
N PHE A 4 -4.30 -6.64 1.67
CA PHE A 4 -4.96 -7.59 0.76
C PHE A 4 -6.21 -8.19 1.41
N LEU A 5 -6.13 -8.57 2.68
CA LEU A 5 -7.27 -9.09 3.46
C LEU A 5 -8.33 -8.00 3.68
N LEU A 6 -7.90 -6.77 3.98
CA LEU A 6 -8.80 -5.63 4.07
C LEU A 6 -9.54 -5.32 2.77
N ASN A 7 -9.01 -5.69 1.62
CA ASN A 7 -9.62 -5.40 0.31
C ASN A 7 -10.52 -6.52 -0.22
N GLN A 8 -10.74 -7.59 0.55
CA GLN A 8 -11.63 -8.68 0.15
C GLN A 8 -13.09 -8.21 0.08
N SER A 9 -13.86 -8.83 -0.83
CA SER A 9 -15.32 -8.67 -0.86
C SER A 9 -15.93 -9.23 0.42
N ASP A 10 -17.19 -8.90 0.69
CA ASP A 10 -17.91 -9.42 1.85
C ASP A 10 -17.94 -10.96 1.85
N GLU A 11 -18.23 -11.55 0.69
CA GLU A 11 -18.34 -13.00 0.53
C GLU A 11 -17.00 -13.70 0.71
N GLN A 12 -15.92 -13.08 0.21
CA GLN A 12 -14.58 -13.64 0.35
C GLN A 12 -14.05 -13.46 1.78
N ALA A 13 -14.32 -12.34 2.42
CA ALA A 13 -13.94 -12.13 3.81
C ALA A 13 -14.59 -13.16 4.73
N GLU A 14 -15.88 -13.47 4.51
CA GLU A 14 -16.60 -14.52 5.25
C GLU A 14 -15.96 -15.91 5.06
N LYS A 15 -15.67 -16.30 3.81
CA LYS A 15 -15.01 -17.57 3.50
C LYS A 15 -13.62 -17.68 4.12
N ILE A 16 -12.79 -16.66 3.93
CA ILE A 16 -11.41 -16.66 4.41
C ILE A 16 -11.38 -16.65 5.94
N MET A 17 -12.29 -15.91 6.60
CA MET A 17 -12.41 -15.94 8.07
C MET A 17 -12.71 -17.34 8.57
N LEU A 18 -13.61 -18.08 7.92
CA LEU A 18 -13.93 -19.46 8.30
C LEU A 18 -12.79 -20.45 8.04
N TRP A 19 -11.91 -20.18 7.08
CA TRP A 19 -10.84 -21.10 6.69
C TRP A 19 -9.50 -20.86 7.38
N LEU A 20 -9.16 -19.60 7.66
CA LEU A 20 -7.82 -19.23 8.12
C LEU A 20 -7.79 -18.71 9.56
N SER A 21 -8.93 -18.36 10.15
CA SER A 21 -8.98 -17.88 11.53
C SER A 21 -8.99 -19.04 12.52
N PHE A 22 -8.32 -18.88 13.65
CA PHE A 22 -8.41 -19.78 14.80
C PHE A 22 -9.51 -19.36 15.80
N LEU A 23 -10.31 -18.35 15.48
CA LEU A 23 -11.44 -17.94 16.33
C LEU A 23 -12.54 -19.01 16.37
N ASP A 24 -13.23 -19.08 17.50
CA ASP A 24 -14.41 -19.93 17.64
C ASP A 24 -15.50 -19.57 16.62
N LEU A 25 -16.18 -20.60 16.10
CA LEU A 25 -17.28 -20.42 15.14
C LEU A 25 -18.38 -19.47 15.66
N LYS A 26 -18.64 -19.47 16.97
CA LYS A 26 -19.61 -18.53 17.58
C LYS A 26 -19.17 -17.07 17.39
N VAL A 27 -17.91 -16.77 17.62
CA VAL A 27 -17.33 -15.42 17.45
C VAL A 27 -17.33 -15.03 15.97
N ILE A 28 -16.97 -15.95 15.08
CA ILE A 28 -17.00 -15.71 13.63
C ILE A 28 -18.42 -15.39 13.16
N ASN A 29 -19.41 -16.17 13.60
CA ASN A 29 -20.82 -15.94 13.26
C ASN A 29 -21.33 -14.58 13.77
N GLU A 30 -20.92 -14.17 14.96
CA GLU A 30 -21.26 -12.84 15.51
C GLU A 30 -20.65 -11.71 14.66
N LEU A 31 -19.38 -11.83 14.26
CA LEU A 31 -18.71 -10.86 13.38
C LEU A 31 -19.40 -10.76 12.02
N ILE A 32 -19.78 -11.91 11.43
CA ILE A 32 -20.53 -11.96 10.16
C ILE A 32 -21.89 -11.29 10.33
N PHE A 33 -22.61 -11.56 11.41
CA PHE A 33 -23.90 -10.95 11.69
C PHE A 33 -23.79 -9.43 11.84
N LYS A 34 -22.84 -8.94 12.65
CA LYS A 34 -22.57 -7.50 12.82
C LYS A 34 -22.23 -6.83 11.49
N HIS A 35 -21.38 -7.46 10.69
CA HIS A 35 -21.02 -6.95 9.37
C HIS A 35 -22.19 -6.94 8.38
N LYS A 36 -23.07 -7.96 8.41
CA LYS A 36 -24.27 -7.99 7.56
C LYS A 36 -25.25 -6.85 7.91
N ASN A 37 -25.32 -6.45 9.18
CA ASN A 37 -26.13 -5.32 9.62
C ASN A 37 -25.53 -3.95 9.27
N ASP A 38 -24.20 -3.81 9.28
CA ASP A 38 -23.52 -2.59 8.84
C ASP A 38 -22.25 -2.88 8.02
N LYS A 39 -22.47 -3.11 6.72
CA LYS A 39 -21.40 -3.43 5.77
C LYS A 39 -20.42 -2.26 5.57
N LYS A 40 -20.84 -1.02 5.82
CA LYS A 40 -20.01 0.17 5.57
C LYS A 40 -18.82 0.23 6.53
N GLN A 41 -18.97 -0.32 7.73
CA GLN A 41 -17.90 -0.37 8.73
C GLN A 41 -16.81 -1.39 8.40
N ARG A 42 -17.11 -2.36 7.52
CA ARG A 42 -16.15 -3.40 7.08
C ARG A 42 -15.53 -4.17 8.26
N ILE A 43 -16.31 -4.36 9.33
CA ILE A 43 -15.85 -4.93 10.61
C ILE A 43 -15.26 -6.32 10.39
N LEU A 44 -15.88 -7.12 9.50
CA LEU A 44 -15.40 -8.46 9.20
C LEU A 44 -14.02 -8.44 8.54
N GLN A 45 -13.81 -7.58 7.55
CA GLN A 45 -12.53 -7.43 6.87
C GLN A 45 -11.44 -6.94 7.84
N TYR A 46 -11.74 -5.96 8.70
CA TYR A 46 -10.80 -5.48 9.70
C TYR A 46 -10.41 -6.55 10.71
N ASN A 47 -11.36 -7.35 11.20
CA ASN A 47 -11.04 -8.45 12.12
C ASN A 47 -10.24 -9.53 11.40
N LEU A 48 -10.64 -9.91 10.18
CA LEU A 48 -9.92 -10.91 9.38
C LEU A 48 -8.46 -10.50 9.17
N ALA A 49 -8.22 -9.26 8.73
CA ALA A 49 -6.88 -8.77 8.48
C ALA A 49 -6.02 -8.77 9.76
N GLN A 50 -6.63 -8.41 10.90
CA GLN A 50 -5.94 -8.42 12.18
C GLN A 50 -5.58 -9.83 12.65
N GLN A 51 -6.53 -10.76 12.63
CA GLN A 51 -6.32 -12.13 13.09
C GLN A 51 -5.25 -12.84 12.26
N VAL A 52 -5.42 -12.90 10.94
CA VAL A 52 -4.47 -13.62 10.07
C VAL A 52 -3.05 -13.05 10.15
N VAL A 53 -2.91 -11.73 10.29
CA VAL A 53 -1.59 -11.10 10.40
C VAL A 53 -0.99 -11.32 11.78
N PHE A 54 -1.80 -11.28 12.84
CA PHE A 54 -1.38 -11.60 14.20
C PHE A 54 -0.92 -13.07 14.28
N ASP A 55 -1.68 -14.00 13.73
CA ASP A 55 -1.36 -15.43 13.79
C ASP A 55 -0.02 -15.75 13.11
N ILE A 56 0.33 -15.02 12.05
CA ILE A 56 1.57 -15.25 11.28
C ILE A 56 2.75 -14.42 11.79
N HIS A 57 2.52 -13.18 12.24
CA HIS A 57 3.58 -12.22 12.53
C HIS A 57 3.58 -11.65 13.96
N GLY A 58 2.66 -12.11 14.81
CA GLY A 58 2.47 -11.65 16.19
C GLY A 58 2.09 -10.17 16.30
N ASP A 59 2.09 -9.66 17.54
CA ASP A 59 1.73 -8.27 17.84
C ASP A 59 2.58 -7.26 17.08
N LYS A 60 3.90 -7.47 17.05
CA LYS A 60 4.83 -6.55 16.38
C LYS A 60 4.54 -6.45 14.89
N GLY A 61 4.29 -7.58 14.23
CA GLY A 61 3.97 -7.61 12.80
C GLY A 61 2.62 -6.97 12.51
N LEU A 62 1.62 -7.19 13.37
CA LEU A 62 0.33 -6.55 13.24
C LEU A 62 0.40 -5.03 13.38
N GLU A 63 1.12 -4.52 14.38
CA GLU A 63 1.30 -3.09 14.60
C GLU A 63 2.01 -2.42 13.41
N ILE A 64 3.07 -3.06 12.90
CA ILE A 64 3.77 -2.58 11.70
C ILE A 64 2.82 -2.57 10.50
N ALA A 65 2.04 -3.64 10.30
CA ALA A 65 1.11 -3.74 9.18
C ALA A 65 0.01 -2.66 9.24
N LYS A 66 -0.56 -2.41 10.43
CA LYS A 66 -1.52 -1.32 10.67
C LYS A 66 -0.90 0.04 10.38
N LYS A 67 0.31 0.29 10.90
CA LYS A 67 1.04 1.54 10.69
C LYS A 67 1.28 1.80 9.20
N ILE A 68 1.75 0.80 8.45
CA ILE A 68 2.00 0.93 7.01
C ILE A 68 0.71 1.13 6.23
N THR A 69 -0.34 0.38 6.55
CA THR A 69 -1.65 0.58 5.90
C THR A 69 -2.13 2.01 6.11
N LYS A 70 -2.02 2.52 7.34
CA LYS A 70 -2.37 3.91 7.65
C LYS A 70 -1.54 4.89 6.82
N ILE A 71 -0.22 4.72 6.77
CA ILE A 71 0.67 5.62 6.02
C ILE A 71 0.40 5.62 4.52
N LEU A 72 0.17 4.46 3.91
CA LEU A 72 0.07 4.34 2.45
C LEU A 72 -1.35 4.53 1.91
N PHE A 73 -2.37 4.19 2.68
CA PHE A 73 -3.75 4.12 2.19
C PHE A 73 -4.72 5.06 2.92
N GLU A 74 -4.43 5.49 4.14
CA GLU A 74 -5.32 6.37 4.93
C GLU A 74 -4.80 7.79 5.09
N LYS A 75 -3.47 7.99 5.16
CA LYS A 75 -2.87 9.33 5.10
C LYS A 75 -3.10 9.89 3.70
N LEU A 76 -4.08 10.78 3.60
CA LEU A 76 -4.40 11.54 2.39
C LEU A 76 -3.31 12.58 2.06
N ASP A 77 -2.43 12.91 3.02
CA ASP A 77 -1.39 13.90 2.87
C ASP A 77 0.02 13.29 3.01
N TYR A 78 0.78 13.33 1.91
CA TYR A 78 2.17 12.86 1.88
C TYR A 78 3.10 13.71 2.76
N THR A 79 2.73 14.96 3.07
CA THR A 79 3.52 15.82 3.95
C THR A 79 3.57 15.30 5.39
N GLU A 80 2.60 14.48 5.80
CA GLU A 80 2.57 13.82 7.11
C GLU A 80 3.44 12.54 7.16
N ILE A 81 4.03 12.12 6.04
CA ILE A 81 4.89 10.93 5.99
C ILE A 81 6.30 11.35 6.41
N THR A 82 6.69 10.97 7.62
CA THR A 82 7.99 11.34 8.19
C THR A 82 9.14 10.58 7.55
N PHE A 83 10.38 11.06 7.74
CA PHE A 83 11.57 10.35 7.31
C PHE A 83 11.66 8.94 7.92
N ASN A 84 11.36 8.82 9.22
CA ASN A 84 11.35 7.52 9.91
C ASN A 84 10.30 6.56 9.32
N ASP A 85 9.13 7.07 8.95
CA ASP A 85 8.11 6.27 8.26
C ASP A 85 8.65 5.75 6.91
N LYS A 86 9.36 6.58 6.13
CA LYS A 86 9.97 6.15 4.87
C LYS A 86 11.07 5.10 5.06
N LEU A 87 11.85 5.20 6.13
CA LEU A 87 12.85 4.18 6.47
C LEU A 87 12.22 2.84 6.84
N GLU A 88 11.07 2.85 7.53
CA GLU A 88 10.31 1.64 7.81
C GLU A 88 9.69 1.06 6.53
N LEU A 89 9.09 1.92 5.69
CA LEU A 89 8.54 1.52 4.39
C LEU A 89 9.59 0.86 3.51
N LYS A 90 10.79 1.44 3.41
CA LYS A 90 11.92 0.90 2.64
C LYS A 90 12.26 -0.57 2.98
N LYS A 91 11.96 -1.04 4.20
CA LYS A 91 12.22 -2.43 4.61
C LYS A 91 11.15 -3.41 4.11
N ILE A 92 10.00 -2.91 3.66
CA ILE A 92 8.76 -3.70 3.55
C ILE A 92 8.10 -3.56 2.16
N ILE A 93 8.31 -2.43 1.48
CA ILE A 93 7.93 -2.24 0.07
C ILE A 93 9.17 -2.24 -0.83
N PRO A 94 9.01 -2.53 -2.14
CA PRO A 94 10.14 -2.55 -3.05
C PRO A 94 10.93 -1.24 -3.02
N TYR A 95 12.25 -1.38 -2.93
CA TYR A 95 13.19 -0.30 -2.74
C TYR A 95 14.29 -0.35 -3.79
N PHE A 96 14.60 0.79 -4.41
CA PHE A 96 15.63 0.91 -5.44
C PHE A 96 16.60 2.04 -5.13
N LYS A 97 17.86 1.86 -5.53
CA LYS A 97 18.88 2.91 -5.57
C LYS A 97 19.18 3.27 -7.02
N VAL A 98 19.21 4.55 -7.33
CA VAL A 98 19.46 5.06 -8.70
C VAL A 98 20.40 6.26 -8.64
N SER A 99 21.27 6.41 -9.64
CA SER A 99 22.21 7.54 -9.73
C SER A 99 21.61 8.77 -10.41
N PHE A 100 20.47 8.61 -11.08
CA PHE A 100 19.67 9.70 -11.66
C PHE A 100 18.19 9.31 -11.60
N PHE A 101 17.29 10.28 -11.70
CA PHE A 101 15.84 10.00 -11.68
C PHE A 101 15.10 10.64 -12.86
N ASN A 102 14.61 9.79 -13.76
CA ASN A 102 13.75 10.18 -14.88
C ASN A 102 12.82 9.03 -15.30
N ALA A 103 11.94 9.29 -16.28
CA ALA A 103 11.00 8.29 -16.78
C ALA A 103 11.64 6.99 -17.28
N ASN A 104 12.79 7.05 -17.97
CA ASN A 104 13.47 5.86 -18.47
C ASN A 104 14.01 5.03 -17.31
N GLN A 105 14.60 5.68 -16.29
CA GLN A 105 15.13 4.98 -15.13
C GLN A 105 14.05 4.18 -14.40
N ILE A 106 12.84 4.73 -14.24
CA ILE A 106 11.72 4.03 -13.59
C ILE A 106 11.29 2.79 -14.39
N ILE A 107 11.40 2.83 -15.72
CA ILE A 107 11.13 1.67 -16.59
C ILE A 107 12.26 0.64 -16.45
N ASP A 108 13.52 1.07 -16.46
CA ASP A 108 14.70 0.20 -16.40
C ASP A 108 14.78 -0.59 -15.08
N ILE A 109 14.38 0.02 -13.96
CA ILE A 109 14.26 -0.68 -12.66
C ILE A 109 13.01 -1.57 -12.55
N GLY A 110 12.20 -1.66 -13.60
CA GLY A 110 11.08 -2.60 -13.71
C GLY A 110 9.79 -2.19 -13.01
N ILE A 111 9.64 -0.92 -12.59
CA ILE A 111 8.38 -0.42 -12.02
C ILE A 111 7.29 -0.36 -13.10
N PHE A 112 7.66 -0.06 -14.34
CA PHE A 112 6.83 -0.19 -15.53
C PHE A 112 7.52 -1.08 -16.56
N LYS A 113 6.76 -1.93 -17.24
CA LYS A 113 7.25 -2.84 -18.28
C LYS A 113 7.65 -2.11 -19.56
N SER A 114 7.10 -0.92 -19.80
CA SER A 114 7.38 -0.14 -21.01
C SER A 114 7.01 1.34 -20.85
N LYS A 115 7.52 2.17 -21.76
CA LYS A 115 7.11 3.58 -21.89
C LYS A 115 5.61 3.73 -22.19
N ARG A 116 5.01 2.78 -22.91
CA ARG A 116 3.57 2.78 -23.18
C ARG A 116 2.76 2.62 -21.89
N GLU A 117 3.13 1.65 -21.06
CA GLU A 117 2.45 1.43 -19.76
C GLU A 117 2.59 2.66 -18.86
N LEU A 118 3.78 3.26 -18.79
CA LEU A 118 4.00 4.48 -18.03
C LEU A 118 3.04 5.61 -18.49
N ASN A 119 2.92 5.84 -19.79
CA ASN A 119 2.02 6.87 -20.34
C ASN A 119 0.54 6.55 -20.07
N GLU A 120 0.12 5.29 -20.12
CA GLU A 120 -1.25 4.89 -19.76
C GLU A 120 -1.56 5.22 -18.28
N PHE A 121 -0.63 4.97 -17.36
CA PHE A 121 -0.83 5.36 -15.96
C PHE A 121 -0.86 6.88 -15.76
N ILE A 122 -0.04 7.63 -16.48
CA ILE A 122 -0.04 9.10 -16.44
C ILE A 122 -1.37 9.65 -16.97
N SER A 123 -1.84 9.17 -18.13
CA SER A 123 -3.10 9.63 -18.74
C SER A 123 -4.32 9.34 -17.86
N HIS A 124 -4.30 8.22 -17.14
CA HIS A 124 -5.32 7.86 -16.14
C HIS A 124 -5.15 8.56 -14.79
N LYS A 125 -4.21 9.51 -14.65
CA LYS A 125 -3.88 10.21 -13.39
C LYS A 125 -3.60 9.23 -12.24
N ALA A 126 -2.98 8.09 -12.58
CA ALA A 126 -2.73 6.95 -11.71
C ALA A 126 -1.25 6.85 -11.31
N LEU A 127 -0.42 7.85 -11.61
CA LEU A 127 0.95 7.96 -11.13
C LEU A 127 1.08 9.17 -10.19
N GLU A 128 1.67 8.93 -9.03
CA GLU A 128 1.97 9.96 -8.04
C GLU A 128 3.37 9.73 -7.47
N ILE A 129 4.11 10.81 -7.26
CA ILE A 129 5.46 10.79 -6.69
C ILE A 129 5.49 11.82 -5.56
N ASN A 130 5.79 11.38 -4.33
CA ASN A 130 5.82 12.23 -3.12
C ASN A 130 4.55 13.10 -2.93
N GLY A 131 3.39 12.62 -3.36
CA GLY A 131 2.12 13.34 -3.26
C GLY A 131 1.74 14.18 -4.48
N SER A 132 2.65 14.33 -5.44
CA SER A 132 2.41 15.07 -6.67
C SER A 132 1.93 14.12 -7.76
N LYS A 133 0.72 14.37 -8.30
CA LYS A 133 0.21 13.65 -9.47
C LYS A 133 1.01 14.03 -10.71
N ILE A 134 1.51 13.03 -11.41
CA ILE A 134 2.29 13.24 -12.63
C ILE A 134 1.34 13.32 -13.83
N SER A 135 1.47 14.38 -14.61
CA SER A 135 0.57 14.66 -15.75
C SER A 135 1.27 14.48 -17.10
N ASN A 136 2.59 14.66 -17.15
CA ASN A 136 3.40 14.39 -18.33
C ASN A 136 4.63 13.56 -17.97
N ILE A 137 5.14 12.81 -18.94
CA ILE A 137 6.35 12.00 -18.77
C ILE A 137 7.59 12.86 -18.47
N GLY A 138 7.62 14.10 -18.97
CA GLY A 138 8.71 15.05 -18.74
C GLY A 138 8.72 15.64 -17.32
N ASP A 139 7.62 15.51 -16.57
CA ASP A 139 7.54 15.99 -15.19
C ASP A 139 8.27 15.06 -14.22
N ILE A 140 8.67 13.86 -14.68
CA ILE A 140 9.43 12.89 -13.89
C ILE A 140 10.88 13.32 -13.88
N THR A 141 11.25 14.10 -12.87
CA THR A 141 12.60 14.64 -12.69
C THR A 141 13.06 14.48 -11.24
N GLU A 142 14.36 14.68 -11.02
CA GLU A 142 14.97 14.65 -9.69
C GLU A 142 14.43 15.72 -8.73
N GLU A 143 13.78 16.77 -9.24
CA GLU A 143 13.18 17.84 -8.43
C GLU A 143 12.03 17.33 -7.54
N LEU A 144 11.44 16.19 -7.90
CA LEU A 144 10.39 15.54 -7.11
C LEU A 144 10.91 14.87 -5.84
N LYS A 145 12.22 14.80 -5.62
CA LYS A 145 12.81 14.17 -4.43
C LYS A 145 12.44 14.95 -3.17
N ASP A 146 12.32 14.23 -2.06
CA ASP A 146 12.22 14.89 -0.77
C ASP A 146 13.60 15.37 -0.26
N LYS A 147 13.60 16.01 0.91
CA LYS A 147 14.82 16.51 1.57
C LYS A 147 15.86 15.44 1.88
N SER A 148 15.49 14.16 1.81
CA SER A 148 16.35 13.00 2.09
C SER A 148 16.75 12.24 0.82
N ASN A 149 16.59 12.84 -0.37
CA ASN A 149 16.84 12.22 -1.67
C ASN A 149 15.96 10.97 -1.95
N LEU A 150 14.77 10.90 -1.34
CA LEU A 150 13.83 9.79 -1.53
C LEU A 150 12.62 10.20 -2.37
N PHE A 151 12.15 9.25 -3.18
CA PHE A 151 10.88 9.28 -3.87
C PHE A 151 9.97 8.17 -3.35
N LEU A 152 8.77 8.52 -2.87
CA LEU A 152 7.68 7.57 -2.69
C LEU A 152 6.80 7.60 -3.93
N LEU A 153 6.96 6.59 -4.78
CA LEU A 153 6.19 6.44 -6.02
C LEU A 153 4.97 5.56 -5.75
N ARG A 154 3.78 6.06 -6.07
CA ARG A 154 2.52 5.31 -6.08
C ARG A 154 2.06 5.06 -7.51
N LYS A 155 2.00 3.77 -7.88
CA LYS A 155 1.46 3.27 -9.15
C LYS A 155 0.05 2.72 -8.92
N GLY A 156 -0.94 3.43 -9.43
CA GLY A 156 -2.36 3.17 -9.22
C GLY A 156 -2.78 3.38 -7.77
N LYS A 157 -3.60 2.47 -7.24
CA LYS A 157 -4.11 2.54 -5.87
C LYS A 157 -3.37 1.65 -4.88
N LYS A 158 -2.55 0.70 -5.37
CA LYS A 158 -2.07 -0.43 -4.56
C LYS A 158 -0.56 -0.61 -4.53
N TYR A 159 0.16 -0.12 -5.55
CA TYR A 159 1.58 -0.37 -5.67
C TYR A 159 2.37 0.86 -5.24
N PHE A 160 3.28 0.66 -4.30
CA PHE A 160 4.13 1.69 -3.73
C PHE A 160 5.58 1.25 -3.81
N PHE A 161 6.47 2.21 -4.08
CA PHE A 161 7.89 1.99 -4.27
C PHE A 161 8.66 3.12 -3.59
N ILE A 162 9.78 2.78 -2.94
CA ILE A 162 10.76 3.77 -2.50
C ILE A 162 11.92 3.76 -3.49
N ILE A 163 12.33 4.94 -3.94
CA ILE A 163 13.49 5.11 -4.81
C ILE A 163 14.42 6.12 -4.12
N GLU A 164 15.70 5.80 -3.99
CA GLU A 164 16.73 6.65 -3.39
C GLU A 164 17.71 7.10 -4.47
N LEU A 165 17.87 8.42 -4.58
CA LEU A 165 18.89 9.03 -5.43
C LEU A 165 20.23 9.05 -4.68
N ILE A 166 21.25 8.41 -5.25
CA ILE A 166 22.61 8.30 -4.69
C ILE A 166 23.62 9.16 -5.45
#